data_AF-A0A166DI49-F1
#
_entry.id   AF-A0A166DI49-F1
#
_cell.length_a   1.000
_cell.length_b   1.000
_cell.length_c   1.000
_cell.angle_alpha   90.00
_cell.angle_beta   90.00
_cell.angle_gamma   90.00
#
_symmetry.space_group_name_H-M   'P 1'
#
loop_
_entity.id
_entity.type
_entity.pdbx_description
1 polymer ?
#
loop_
_entity_poly.entity_id
_entity_poly.type
_entity_poly.pdbx_seq_one_letter_code
_entity_poly.pdbx_strand_id
1 'polypeptide(L)'
;MANIVDPPDFKLNRGPRESPRDLNAFSEERVSEILEKVQIGPDLTTEQHERVRTLIRDYADVFALSLSEVRPVSWYQHHLDIDPAVKLPQRAVQRPVTGAQGKWFYNMLDDMETAYIIQKV
;
A
#
# COMPACT_ATOMS: atom_id res chain seq x y z
N MET A 1 20.86 13.95 33.30
CA MET A 1 21.24 13.75 31.89
C MET A 1 20.52 12.50 31.41
N ALA A 2 19.48 12.63 30.59
CA ALA A 2 18.76 11.48 30.06
C ALA A 2 19.61 10.85 28.96
N ASN A 3 19.90 9.55 29.09
CA ASN A 3 20.55 8.77 28.04
C ASN A 3 19.60 8.74 26.83
N ILE A 4 19.92 9.52 25.80
CA ILE A 4 19.32 9.38 24.48
C ILE A 4 19.95 8.11 23.89
N VAL A 5 19.25 7.00 24.04
CA VAL A 5 19.56 5.79 23.26
C VAL A 5 19.05 6.11 21.87
N ASP A 6 19.96 6.27 20.91
CA ASP A 6 19.58 6.38 19.50
C ASP A 6 18.66 5.20 19.18
N PRO A 7 17.45 5.43 18.64
CA PRO A 7 16.55 4.35 18.31
C PRO A 7 17.28 3.38 17.38
N PRO A 8 17.09 2.06 17.56
CA PRO A 8 17.75 1.07 16.71
C PRO A 8 17.46 1.41 15.25
N ASP A 9 18.49 1.33 14.42
CA ASP A 9 18.40 1.53 12.97
C ASP A 9 17.39 0.52 12.39
N PHE A 10 16.13 0.96 12.31
CA PHE A 10 15.02 0.13 11.87
C PHE A 10 15.12 -0.05 10.36
N LYS A 11 15.82 -1.11 9.97
CA LYS A 11 15.99 -1.48 8.57
C LYS A 11 14.70 -2.14 8.08
N LEU A 12 14.05 -1.47 7.12
CA LEU A 12 12.87 -2.00 6.44
C LEU A 12 13.32 -2.75 5.19
N ASN A 13 13.08 -4.07 5.15
CA ASN A 13 13.16 -4.80 3.89
C ASN A 13 11.99 -4.39 3.00
N ARG A 14 12.27 -3.97 1.76
CA ARG A 14 11.26 -3.53 0.79
C ARG A 14 11.07 -4.50 -0.39
N GLY A 15 11.73 -5.66 -0.33
CA GLY A 15 11.69 -6.66 -1.38
C GLY A 15 12.34 -6.22 -2.70
N PRO A 16 12.43 -7.13 -3.68
CA PRO A 16 12.83 -6.79 -5.04
C PRO A 16 11.68 -6.08 -5.80
N ARG A 17 12.05 -5.20 -6.75
CA ARG A 17 11.09 -4.51 -7.64
C ARG A 17 10.87 -5.31 -8.92
N GLU A 18 10.15 -6.41 -8.79
CA GLU A 18 9.91 -7.38 -9.87
C GLU A 18 8.42 -7.55 -10.20
N SER A 19 7.57 -6.65 -9.69
CA SER A 19 6.14 -6.71 -9.99
C SER A 19 5.85 -6.38 -11.46
N PRO A 20 4.70 -6.80 -12.02
CA PRO A 20 4.30 -6.39 -13.37
C PRO A 20 4.32 -4.87 -13.56
N ARG A 21 3.97 -4.11 -12.53
CA ARG A 21 4.09 -2.64 -12.50
C ARG A 21 5.54 -2.15 -12.66
N ASP A 22 6.53 -2.87 -12.15
CA ASP A 22 7.95 -2.49 -12.26
C ASP A 22 8.56 -2.93 -13.59
N LEU A 23 8.16 -4.11 -14.07
CA LEU A 23 8.75 -4.72 -15.26
C LEU A 23 8.11 -4.23 -16.56
N ASN A 24 6.79 -4.12 -16.61
CA ASN A 24 6.04 -3.73 -17.81
C ASN A 24 4.66 -3.15 -17.46
N ALA A 25 4.65 -1.94 -16.90
CA ALA A 25 3.42 -1.26 -16.45
C ALA A 25 2.39 -1.01 -17.57
N PHE A 26 2.83 -0.95 -18.83
CA PHE A 26 2.02 -0.55 -19.97
C PHE A 26 1.67 -1.71 -20.90
N SER A 27 1.79 -2.96 -20.44
CA SER A 27 1.30 -4.10 -21.22
C SER A 27 -0.20 -3.98 -21.47
N GLU A 28 -0.66 -4.36 -22.66
CA GLU A 28 -2.07 -4.23 -23.05
C GLU A 28 -3.00 -5.03 -22.12
N GLU A 29 -2.55 -6.20 -21.67
CA GLU A 29 -3.29 -7.03 -20.71
C GLU A 29 -3.51 -6.29 -19.40
N ARG A 30 -2.44 -5.66 -18.87
CA ARG A 30 -2.48 -4.91 -17.62
C ARG A 30 -3.33 -3.65 -17.74
N VAL A 31 -3.14 -2.88 -18.79
CA VAL A 31 -3.92 -1.65 -19.05
C VAL A 31 -5.41 -1.99 -19.15
N SER A 32 -5.74 -3.10 -19.83
CA SER A 32 -7.12 -3.58 -19.93
C SER A 32 -7.69 -3.94 -18.55
N GLU A 33 -6.94 -4.65 -17.72
CA GLU A 33 -7.36 -4.97 -16.35
C GLU A 33 -7.58 -3.71 -15.49
N ILE A 34 -6.71 -2.70 -15.61
CA ILE A 34 -6.89 -1.41 -14.92
C ILE A 34 -8.20 -0.74 -15.40
N LEU A 35 -8.41 -0.66 -16.71
CA LEU A 35 -9.62 -0.04 -17.30
C LEU A 35 -10.90 -0.78 -16.91
N GLU A 36 -10.86 -2.09 -16.68
CA GLU A 36 -11.99 -2.88 -16.19
C GLU A 36 -12.30 -2.62 -14.71
N LYS A 37 -11.28 -2.40 -13.88
CA LYS A 37 -11.46 -2.12 -12.44
C LYS A 37 -11.80 -0.67 -12.13
N VAL A 38 -11.43 0.26 -13.01
CA VAL A 38 -11.76 1.68 -12.83
C VAL A 38 -13.20 1.93 -13.27
N GLN A 39 -14.03 2.33 -12.32
CA GLN A 39 -15.40 2.76 -12.60
C GLN A 39 -15.41 4.24 -13.04
N ILE A 40 -15.81 4.49 -14.28
CA ILE A 40 -16.03 5.84 -14.82
C ILE A 40 -17.52 6.17 -14.70
N GLY A 41 -17.85 7.36 -14.18
CA GLY A 41 -19.22 7.81 -13.98
C GLY A 41 -20.00 7.98 -15.30
N PRO A 42 -21.34 7.82 -15.27
CA PRO A 42 -22.19 7.95 -16.45
C PRO A 42 -22.46 9.41 -16.87
N ASP A 43 -21.96 10.38 -16.11
CA ASP A 43 -22.12 11.82 -16.28
C ASP A 43 -21.17 12.43 -17.32
N LEU A 44 -20.34 11.60 -17.95
CA LEU A 44 -19.43 12.01 -19.01
C LEU A 44 -20.05 11.81 -20.40
N THR A 45 -19.81 12.79 -21.28
CA THR A 45 -20.00 12.61 -22.73
C THR A 45 -19.06 11.52 -23.26
N THR A 46 -19.37 10.97 -24.43
CA THR A 46 -18.51 9.98 -25.08
C THR A 46 -17.08 10.47 -25.24
N GLU A 47 -16.89 11.73 -25.64
CA GLU A 47 -15.57 12.32 -25.83
C GLU A 47 -14.81 12.48 -24.51
N GLN A 48 -15.49 12.84 -23.43
CA GLN A 48 -14.87 12.92 -22.10
C GLN A 48 -14.53 11.54 -21.55
N HIS A 49 -15.41 10.57 -21.76
CA HIS A 49 -15.20 9.18 -21.34
C HIS A 49 -13.95 8.60 -22.01
N GLU A 50 -13.79 8.81 -23.33
CA GLU A 50 -12.58 8.41 -24.04
C GLU A 50 -11.33 9.14 -23.55
N ARG A 51 -11.41 10.45 -23.28
CA ARG A 51 -10.27 11.19 -22.70
C ARG A 51 -9.82 10.62 -21.35
N VAL A 52 -10.77 10.19 -20.51
CA VAL A 52 -10.44 9.54 -19.22
C VAL A 52 -9.79 8.18 -19.45
N ARG A 53 -10.32 7.36 -20.38
CA ARG A 53 -9.70 6.06 -20.72
C ARG A 53 -8.29 6.21 -21.27
N THR A 54 -8.06 7.20 -22.14
CA THR A 54 -6.72 7.54 -22.64
C THR A 54 -5.80 7.95 -21.50
N LEU A 55 -6.27 8.81 -20.58
CA LEU A 55 -5.47 9.22 -19.42
C LEU A 55 -5.09 8.04 -18.53
N ILE A 56 -6.01 7.11 -18.29
CA ILE A 56 -5.74 5.90 -17.50
C ILE A 56 -4.67 5.04 -18.19
N ARG A 57 -4.75 4.87 -19.53
CA ARG A 57 -3.74 4.15 -20.30
C ARG A 57 -2.37 4.83 -20.23
N ASP A 58 -2.32 6.15 -20.39
CA ASP A 58 -1.08 6.94 -20.39
C ASP A 58 -0.37 6.93 -19.03
N TYR A 59 -1.11 6.69 -17.94
CA TYR A 59 -0.61 6.65 -16.56
C TYR A 59 -0.89 5.30 -15.88
N ALA A 60 -0.86 4.21 -16.64
CA ALA A 60 -1.13 2.86 -16.12
C ALA A 60 -0.13 2.42 -15.02
N ASP A 61 1.08 3.00 -15.03
CA ASP A 61 2.11 2.80 -14.03
C ASP A 61 1.81 3.43 -12.67
N VAL A 62 0.79 4.28 -12.56
CA VAL A 62 0.32 4.86 -11.28
C VAL A 62 -0.50 3.85 -10.49
N PHE A 63 -1.22 2.96 -11.16
CA PHE A 63 -2.12 2.01 -10.54
C PHE A 63 -1.38 0.78 -10.03
N ALA A 64 -1.77 0.32 -8.85
CA ALA A 64 -1.39 -0.98 -8.29
C ALA A 64 -2.60 -1.92 -8.38
N LEU A 65 -2.42 -3.08 -9.02
CA LEU A 65 -3.43 -4.14 -9.13
C LEU A 65 -3.33 -5.13 -7.97
N SER A 66 -2.21 -5.14 -7.24
CA SER A 66 -1.97 -5.99 -6.08
C SER A 66 -1.21 -5.25 -4.97
N LEU A 67 -1.15 -5.85 -3.78
CA LEU A 67 -0.38 -5.30 -2.66
C LEU A 67 1.14 -5.27 -2.94
N SER A 68 1.67 -6.23 -3.68
CA SER A 68 3.10 -6.29 -4.03
C SER A 68 3.54 -5.17 -4.99
N GLU A 69 2.59 -4.50 -5.63
CA GLU A 69 2.83 -3.35 -6.52
C GLU A 69 2.79 -2.00 -5.78
N VAL A 70 2.49 -2.01 -4.47
CA VAL A 70 2.48 -0.81 -3.64
C VAL A 70 3.91 -0.39 -3.35
N ARG A 71 4.30 0.78 -3.83
CA ARG A 71 5.66 1.31 -3.66
C ARG A 71 5.75 2.16 -2.38
N PRO A 72 6.60 1.79 -1.41
CA PRO A 72 6.86 2.63 -0.26
C PRO A 72 7.72 3.83 -0.65
N VAL A 73 7.46 4.98 -0.02
CA VAL A 73 8.31 6.18 -0.16
C VAL A 73 9.60 5.96 0.63
N SER A 74 10.75 5.91 -0.06
CA SER A 74 12.04 5.60 0.56
C SER A 74 12.78 6.82 1.12
N TRP A 75 12.42 8.03 0.67
CA TRP A 75 13.10 9.27 1.03
C TRP A 75 12.42 10.05 2.15
N TYR A 76 11.23 9.63 2.55
CA TYR A 76 10.46 10.29 3.59
C TYR A 76 10.15 9.32 4.72
N GLN A 77 10.42 9.75 5.94
CA GLN A 77 9.97 9.08 7.14
C GLN A 77 8.94 9.96 7.83
N HIS A 78 7.77 9.40 8.10
CA HIS A 78 6.74 10.12 8.85
C HIS A 78 7.17 10.22 10.32
N HIS A 79 7.32 11.45 10.80
CA HIS A 79 7.60 11.72 12.21
C HIS A 79 6.28 12.00 12.94
N LEU A 80 5.97 11.18 13.95
CA LEU A 80 4.86 11.44 14.85
C LEU A 80 5.34 12.41 15.94
N ASP A 81 4.86 13.64 15.91
CA ASP A 81 5.15 14.66 16.92
C ASP A 81 4.30 14.38 18.17
N ILE A 82 4.89 13.63 19.09
CA ILE A 82 4.24 13.18 20.33
C ILE A 82 4.86 13.94 21.49
N ASP A 83 4.02 14.61 22.29
CA ASP A 83 4.46 15.28 23.53
C ASP A 83 5.08 14.23 24.49
N PRO A 84 6.38 14.37 24.83
CA PRO A 84 7.07 13.42 25.71
C PRO A 84 6.51 13.42 27.15
N ALA A 85 5.76 14.45 27.56
CA ALA A 85 5.11 14.49 28.86
C ALA A 85 3.83 13.62 28.93
N VAL A 86 3.27 13.24 27.78
CA VAL A 86 2.03 12.46 27.72
C VAL A 86 2.35 10.97 27.85
N LYS A 87 1.76 10.33 28.87
CA LYS A 87 1.80 8.87 29.02
C LYS A 87 0.86 8.21 28.02
N LEU A 88 1.40 7.71 26.92
CA LEU A 88 0.64 6.94 25.94
C LEU A 88 0.38 5.50 26.41
N PRO A 89 -0.75 4.89 25.98
CA PRO A 89 -0.99 3.47 26.24
C PRO A 89 0.04 2.61 25.52
N GLN A 90 0.80 1.82 26.29
CA GLN A 90 1.84 0.92 25.75
C GLN A 90 1.30 -0.46 25.37
N ARG A 91 0.05 -0.76 25.73
CA ARG A 91 -0.61 -2.04 25.46
C ARG A 91 -2.04 -1.78 25.03
N ALA A 92 -2.40 -2.27 23.85
CA ALA A 92 -3.78 -2.36 23.41
C ALA A 92 -4.26 -3.80 23.63
N VAL A 93 -5.44 -3.97 24.23
CA VAL A 93 -6.09 -5.29 24.28
C VAL A 93 -6.66 -5.58 22.89
N GLN A 94 -6.27 -6.71 22.29
CA GLN A 94 -6.82 -7.13 21.01
C GLN A 94 -8.29 -7.49 21.17
N ARG A 95 -9.15 -6.97 20.28
CA ARG A 95 -10.56 -7.37 20.25
C ARG A 95 -10.68 -8.83 19.82
N PRO A 96 -11.54 -9.64 20.45
CA PRO A 96 -11.79 -11.01 20.01
C PRO A 96 -12.25 -11.01 18.54
N VAL A 97 -11.67 -11.91 17.75
CA VAL A 97 -12.01 -12.09 16.34
C VAL A 97 -12.74 -13.42 16.21
N THR A 98 -13.85 -13.46 15.46
CA THR A 98 -14.53 -14.75 15.21
C THR A 98 -13.69 -15.64 14.30
N GLY A 99 -13.90 -16.96 14.29
CA GLY A 99 -13.08 -17.88 13.48
C GLY A 99 -13.05 -17.55 11.98
N ALA A 100 -14.20 -17.17 11.40
CA ALA A 100 -14.29 -16.77 9.99
C ALA A 100 -13.55 -15.46 9.70
N GLN A 101 -13.71 -14.46 10.58
CA GLN A 101 -12.98 -13.19 10.47
C GLN A 101 -11.47 -13.41 10.63
N GLY A 102 -11.07 -14.27 11.57
CA GLY A 102 -9.67 -14.57 11.86
C GLY A 102 -8.96 -15.09 10.63
N LYS A 103 -9.55 -16.08 9.95
CA LYS A 103 -9.00 -16.63 8.70
C LYS A 103 -8.76 -15.54 7.65
N TRP A 104 -9.72 -14.64 7.46
CA TRP A 104 -9.56 -13.54 6.50
C TRP A 104 -8.45 -12.58 6.90
N PHE A 105 -8.41 -12.14 8.18
CA PHE A 105 -7.40 -11.23 8.67
C PHE A 105 -5.98 -11.81 8.60
N TYR A 106 -5.81 -13.07 8.98
CA TYR A 106 -4.49 -13.72 8.94
C TYR A 106 -3.98 -13.83 7.51
N ASN A 107 -4.82 -14.25 6.56
CA ASN A 107 -4.44 -14.28 5.14
C ASN A 107 -4.03 -12.88 4.63
N MET A 108 -4.77 -11.82 5.00
CA MET A 108 -4.41 -10.46 4.62
C MET A 108 -3.08 -10.01 5.23
N LEU A 109 -2.80 -10.38 6.48
CA LEU A 109 -1.50 -10.10 7.12
C LEU A 109 -0.36 -10.82 6.39
N ASP A 110 -0.56 -12.08 6.01
CA ASP A 110 0.41 -12.86 5.24
C ASP A 110 0.66 -12.20 3.85
N ASP A 111 -0.40 -11.73 3.19
CA ASP A 111 -0.30 -11.00 1.91
C ASP A 111 0.48 -9.68 2.06
N MET A 112 0.22 -8.92 3.14
CA MET A 112 0.91 -7.66 3.43
C MET A 112 2.37 -7.86 3.82
N GLU A 113 2.69 -8.92 4.57
CA GLU A 113 4.06 -9.29 4.93
C GLU A 113 4.84 -9.74 3.68
N THR A 114 4.23 -10.57 2.84
CA THR A 114 4.80 -11.01 1.56
C THR A 114 5.06 -9.82 0.63
N ALA A 115 4.20 -8.81 0.67
CA ALA A 115 4.34 -7.57 -0.09
C ALA A 115 5.31 -6.54 0.54
N TYR A 116 5.98 -6.87 1.65
CA TYR A 116 6.91 -5.97 2.36
C TYR A 116 6.26 -4.66 2.84
N ILE A 117 4.94 -4.67 3.05
CA ILE A 117 4.18 -3.53 3.59
C ILE A 117 4.31 -3.49 5.11
N ILE A 118 4.21 -4.66 5.76
CA ILE A 118 4.41 -4.83 7.19
C ILE A 118 5.59 -5.75 7.46
N GLN A 119 6.18 -5.62 8.64
CA GLN A 119 7.17 -6.56 9.12
C GLN A 119 6.94 -6.85 10.60
N LYS A 120 7.22 -8.09 11.00
CA LYS A 120 7.22 -8.47 12.41
C LYS A 120 8.32 -7.71 13.16
N VAL A 121 7.96 -7.12 14.30
CA VAL A 121 8.86 -6.38 15.20
C VAL A 121 9.12 -7.15 16.48
#